data_AF-A0A7J2NL78-F1
#
_entry.id   AF-A0A7J2NL78-F1
#
_cell.length_a   1.000
_cell.length_b   1.000
_cell.length_c   1.000
_cell.angle_alpha   90.00
_cell.angle_beta   90.00
_cell.angle_gamma   90.00
#
_symmetry.space_group_name_H-M   'P 1'
#
loop_
_entity.id
_entity.type
_entity.pdbx_description
1 polymer ?
#
loop_
_entity_poly.entity_id
_entity_poly.type
_entity_poly.pdbx_seq_one_letter_code
_entity_poly.pdbx_strand_id
1 'polypeptide(L)'
;MKAKHKKLMDKQKQRLESRKQRDEAALEKAKLNINVQEETRDYNLSTSLKSYIDPRIYYEWGKKVEYDWKKYYQKVLHKKFSWVENQEDKTENN
;
A
#
# COMPACT_ATOMS: atom_id res chain seq x y z
N MET A 1 7.18 12.92 45.75
CA MET A 1 6.74 13.93 44.74
C MET A 1 7.56 13.91 43.45
N LYS A 2 8.91 13.99 43.48
CA LYS A 2 9.78 14.07 42.27
C LYS A 2 9.66 12.89 41.29
N ALA A 3 9.51 11.65 41.79
CA ALA A 3 9.43 10.45 40.95
C ALA A 3 8.14 10.34 40.10
N LYS A 4 6.99 10.78 40.64
CA LYS A 4 5.72 10.83 39.88
C LYS A 4 5.78 11.89 38.77
N HIS A 5 6.37 13.05 39.07
CA HIS A 5 6.56 14.11 38.08
C HIS A 5 7.50 13.67 36.94
N LYS A 6 8.63 13.02 37.26
CA LYS A 6 9.53 12.45 36.24
C LYS A 6 8.82 11.46 35.31
N LYS A 7 8.06 10.51 35.87
CA LYS A 7 7.27 9.54 35.09
C LYS A 7 6.23 10.20 34.18
N LEU A 8 5.58 11.28 34.63
CA LEU A 8 4.63 12.04 33.82
C LEU A 8 5.33 12.75 32.66
N MET A 9 6.47 13.38 32.90
CA MET A 9 7.28 14.05 31.88
C MET A 9 7.80 13.06 30.84
N ASP A 10 8.27 11.89 31.26
CA ASP A 10 8.75 10.84 30.35
C ASP A 10 7.62 10.31 29.46
N LYS A 11 6.42 10.11 30.03
CA LYS A 11 5.22 9.71 29.26
C LYS A 11 4.77 10.79 28.27
N GLN A 12 4.89 12.07 28.63
CA GLN A 12 4.61 13.18 27.72
C GLN A 12 5.61 13.21 26.56
N LYS A 13 6.91 13.05 26.84
CA LYS A 13 7.95 12.96 25.80
C LYS A 13 7.71 11.81 24.85
N GLN A 14 7.39 10.61 25.35
CA GLN A 14 7.05 9.46 24.51
C GLN A 14 5.85 9.74 23.61
N ARG A 15 4.79 10.38 24.14
CA ARG A 15 3.61 10.76 23.34
C ARG A 15 3.93 11.78 22.25
N LEU A 16 4.79 12.76 22.56
CA LEU A 16 5.24 13.74 21.59
C LEU A 16 6.07 13.09 20.48
N GLU A 17 6.98 12.19 20.83
CA GLU A 17 7.80 11.45 19.87
C GLU A 17 6.93 10.58 18.95
N SER A 18 6.01 9.78 19.51
CA SER A 18 5.08 8.98 18.71
C SER A 18 4.12 9.82 17.87
N ARG A 19 3.82 11.07 18.28
CA ARG A 19 3.04 12.00 17.47
C ARG A 19 3.88 12.53 16.31
N LYS A 20 5.11 12.98 16.58
CA LYS A 20 6.05 13.47 15.58
C LYS A 20 6.28 12.42 14.49
N GLN A 21 6.55 11.17 14.86
CA GLN A 21 6.73 10.06 13.91
C GLN A 21 5.48 9.82 13.03
N ARG A 22 4.28 9.93 13.60
CA ARG A 22 3.03 9.81 12.83
C ARG A 22 2.82 10.98 11.88
N ASP A 23 3.11 12.20 12.34
CA ASP A 23 2.97 13.41 11.55
C ASP A 23 3.99 13.41 10.38
N GLU A 24 5.22 12.96 10.61
CA GLU A 24 6.24 12.76 9.57
C GLU A 24 5.80 11.72 8.53
N ALA A 25 5.30 10.56 8.96
CA ALA A 25 4.79 9.55 8.03
C ALA A 25 3.58 10.04 7.22
N ALA A 26 2.71 10.86 7.83
CA ALA A 26 1.58 11.47 7.14
C ALA A 26 2.02 12.50 6.10
N LEU A 27 3.04 13.30 6.41
CA LEU A 27 3.63 14.26 5.47
C LEU A 27 4.26 13.57 4.27
N GLU A 28 5.07 12.52 4.49
CA GLU A 28 5.68 11.75 3.40
C GLU A 28 4.61 11.12 2.50
N LYS A 29 3.56 10.53 3.09
CA LYS A 29 2.42 10.01 2.33
C LYS A 29 1.72 11.10 1.51
N ALA A 30 1.52 12.29 2.07
CA ALA A 30 0.88 13.40 1.36
C ALA A 30 1.73 13.87 0.17
N LYS A 31 3.05 13.99 0.33
CA LYS A 31 3.97 14.33 -0.76
C LYS A 31 3.91 13.31 -1.90
N LEU A 32 3.96 12.02 -1.56
CA LEU A 32 3.84 10.94 -2.55
C LEU A 32 2.52 11.02 -3.32
N ASN A 33 1.39 11.27 -2.62
CA ASN A 33 0.10 11.43 -3.29
C ASN A 33 0.07 12.63 -4.24
N ILE A 34 0.66 13.75 -3.86
CA ILE A 34 0.74 14.95 -4.71
C ILE A 34 1.53 14.65 -5.96
N ASN A 35 2.73 14.06 -5.82
CA ASN A 35 3.56 13.71 -6.96
C ASN A 35 2.86 12.71 -7.90
N VAL A 36 2.22 11.66 -7.38
CA VAL A 36 1.44 10.73 -8.21
C VAL A 36 0.31 11.46 -8.95
N GLN A 37 -0.40 12.37 -8.28
CA GLN A 37 -1.48 13.12 -8.91
C GLN A 37 -0.96 14.05 -10.02
N GLU A 38 0.19 14.68 -9.83
CA GLU A 38 0.85 15.52 -10.84
C GLU A 38 1.30 14.70 -12.05
N GLU A 39 1.98 13.58 -11.83
CA GLU A 39 2.50 12.72 -12.90
C GLU A 39 1.40 12.03 -13.70
N THR A 40 0.28 11.67 -13.05
CA THR A 40 -0.85 10.98 -13.67
C THR A 40 -1.96 11.91 -14.15
N ARG A 41 -1.77 13.24 -14.06
CA ARG A 41 -2.82 14.23 -14.33
C ARG A 41 -3.49 14.05 -15.70
N ASP A 42 -2.68 13.78 -16.72
CA ASP A 42 -3.12 13.74 -18.12
C ASP A 42 -3.29 12.28 -18.62
N TYR A 43 -3.21 11.28 -17.72
CA TYR A 43 -3.24 9.84 -18.08
C TYR A 43 -4.41 9.09 -17.44
N ASN A 44 -5.22 8.41 -18.26
CA ASN A 44 -6.26 7.50 -17.77
C ASN A 44 -5.73 6.07 -17.57
N LEU A 45 -5.05 5.84 -16.45
CA LEU A 45 -4.47 4.53 -16.08
C LEU A 45 -5.53 3.44 -15.87
N SER A 46 -6.78 3.81 -15.59
CA SER A 46 -7.84 2.85 -15.26
C SER A 46 -8.20 1.92 -16.44
N THR A 47 -8.12 2.44 -17.67
CA THR A 47 -8.42 1.69 -18.88
C THR A 47 -7.38 0.60 -19.12
N SER A 48 -6.10 0.98 -19.05
CA SER A 48 -4.97 0.06 -19.18
C SER A 48 -5.05 -1.05 -18.12
N LEU A 49 -5.30 -0.68 -16.87
CA LEU A 49 -5.37 -1.61 -15.74
C LEU A 49 -6.51 -2.63 -15.87
N LYS A 50 -7.66 -2.23 -16.44
CA LYS A 50 -8.86 -3.09 -16.52
C LYS A 50 -8.83 -4.09 -17.68
N SER A 51 -8.18 -3.72 -18.77
CA SER A 51 -8.36 -4.40 -20.06
C SER A 51 -7.07 -4.74 -20.80
N TYR A 52 -5.98 -4.02 -20.58
CA TYR A 52 -4.76 -4.15 -21.40
C TYR A 52 -3.59 -4.80 -20.67
N ILE A 53 -3.60 -4.83 -19.33
CA ILE A 53 -2.56 -5.47 -18.53
C ILE A 53 -3.06 -6.83 -18.03
N ASP A 54 -2.26 -7.88 -18.21
CA ASP A 54 -2.54 -9.19 -17.63
C ASP A 54 -2.37 -9.14 -16.09
N PRO A 55 -3.42 -9.46 -15.31
CA PRO A 55 -3.35 -9.43 -13.85
C PRO A 55 -2.34 -10.42 -13.24
N ARG A 56 -1.90 -11.46 -13.97
CA ARG A 56 -0.83 -12.38 -13.52
C ARG A 56 0.49 -11.66 -13.29
N ILE A 57 0.78 -10.64 -14.09
CA ILE A 57 2.02 -9.85 -13.98
C ILE A 57 2.10 -9.22 -12.58
N TYR A 58 1.00 -8.60 -12.10
CA TYR A 58 0.95 -8.02 -10.77
C TYR A 58 0.89 -9.07 -9.66
N TYR A 59 0.33 -10.25 -9.94
CA TYR A 59 0.31 -11.36 -8.99
C TYR A 59 1.72 -11.89 -8.73
N GLU A 60 2.44 -12.26 -9.79
CA GLU A 60 3.81 -12.77 -9.72
C GLU A 60 4.78 -11.72 -9.16
N TRP A 61 4.67 -10.47 -9.62
CA TRP A 61 5.47 -9.38 -9.08
C TRP A 61 5.14 -9.14 -7.61
N GLY A 62 3.85 -9.13 -7.25
CA GLY A 62 3.39 -8.96 -5.87
C GLY A 62 3.94 -10.02 -4.93
N LYS A 63 3.98 -11.29 -5.37
CA LYS A 63 4.63 -12.38 -4.60
C LYS A 63 6.11 -12.10 -4.32
N LYS A 64 6.86 -11.59 -5.30
CA LYS A 64 8.29 -11.30 -5.15
C LYS A 64 8.58 -10.17 -4.15
N VAL A 65 7.68 -9.20 -4.03
CA VAL A 65 7.85 -8.03 -3.15
C VAL A 65 6.96 -8.06 -1.90
N GLU A 66 6.35 -9.21 -1.60
CA GLU A 66 5.40 -9.39 -0.50
C GLU A 66 4.24 -8.37 -0.52
N TYR A 67 3.78 -8.01 -1.72
CA TYR A 67 2.70 -7.06 -1.95
C TYR A 67 1.45 -7.76 -2.49
N ASP A 68 0.32 -7.55 -1.82
CA ASP A 68 -0.96 -8.09 -2.26
C ASP A 68 -1.47 -7.40 -3.53
N TRP A 69 -1.56 -8.18 -4.61
CA TRP A 69 -2.07 -7.72 -5.91
C TRP A 69 -3.46 -7.09 -5.80
N LYS A 70 -4.29 -7.48 -4.83
CA LYS A 70 -5.63 -6.91 -4.59
C LYS A 70 -5.57 -5.42 -4.22
N LYS A 71 -4.42 -4.90 -3.75
CA LYS A 71 -4.25 -3.47 -3.47
C LYS A 71 -4.11 -2.63 -4.75
N TYR A 72 -3.72 -3.21 -5.88
CA TYR A 72 -3.68 -2.51 -7.17
C TYR A 72 -5.07 -2.33 -7.79
N TYR A 73 -5.98 -3.27 -7.51
CA TYR A 73 -7.28 -3.34 -8.18
C TYR A 73 -8.42 -2.89 -7.27
N GLN A 74 -9.42 -2.24 -7.86
CA GLN A 74 -10.69 -1.96 -7.16
C GLN A 74 -11.42 -3.26 -6.82
N LYS A 75 -12.22 -3.27 -5.74
CA LYS A 75 -12.96 -4.48 -5.27
C LYS A 75 -13.78 -5.20 -6.35
N VAL A 76 -14.32 -4.45 -7.31
CA VAL A 76 -15.11 -5.01 -8.42
C VAL A 76 -14.24 -5.89 -9.33
N LEU A 77 -12.97 -5.53 -9.53
CA LEU A 77 -12.03 -6.25 -10.38
C LEU A 77 -11.45 -7.50 -9.70
N HIS A 78 -11.48 -7.57 -8.36
CA HIS A 78 -11.06 -8.78 -7.64
C HIS A 78 -11.85 -10.00 -8.08
N LYS A 79 -13.17 -9.85 -8.29
CA LYS A 79 -14.03 -10.93 -8.79
C LYS A 79 -13.71 -11.31 -10.25
N LYS A 80 -13.35 -10.33 -11.08
CA LYS A 80 -12.99 -10.54 -12.50
C LYS A 80 -11.68 -11.33 -12.62
N PHE A 81 -10.75 -11.10 -11.70
CA PHE A 81 -9.41 -11.69 -11.72
C PHE A 81 -9.19 -12.76 -10.65
N SER A 82 -10.26 -13.28 -10.03
CA SER A 82 -10.16 -14.33 -9.00
C SER A 82 -9.50 -15.61 -9.51
N TRP A 83 -9.59 -15.87 -10.81
CA TRP A 83 -8.98 -17.03 -11.45
C TRP A 83 -7.45 -16.98 -11.48
N VAL A 84 -6.82 -15.82 -11.27
CA VAL A 84 -5.36 -15.64 -11.33
C VAL A 84 -4.66 -16.48 -10.28
N GLU A 85 -5.25 -16.56 -9.08
CA GLU A 85 -4.72 -17.37 -7.97
C GLU A 85 -4.73 -18.88 -8.29
N ASN A 86 -5.62 -19.34 -9.17
CA ASN A 86 -5.78 -20.77 -9.50
C ASN A 86 -4.97 -21.23 -10.73
N GLN A 87 -4.27 -20.32 -11.41
CA GLN A 87 -3.52 -20.65 -12.64
C GLN A 87 -2.07 -21.05 -12.35
N GLU A 88 -1.46 -20.55 -11.28
CA GLU A 88 -0.10 -20.94 -10.90
C GLU A 88 -0.01 -22.41 -10.49
N ASP A 89 -1.06 -22.96 -9.85
CA ASP A 89 -1.14 -24.38 -9.48
C ASP A 89 -1.04 -25.34 -10.68
N LYS A 90 -1.31 -24.85 -11.90
CA LYS A 90 -1.24 -25.65 -13.13
C LYS A 90 0.15 -25.66 -13.76
N THR A 91 0.96 -24.64 -13.50
CA THR A 91 2.32 -24.53 -14.03
C THR A 91 3.37 -25.24 -13.17
N GLU A 92 3.08 -25.51 -11.90
CA GLU A 92 3.98 -26.30 -11.03
C GLU A 92 3.76 -27.82 -11.12
N ASN A 93 2.66 -28.28 -11.74
CA ASN A 93 2.28 -29.69 -11.83
C ASN A 93 2.45 -30.29 -13.24
N ASN A 94 3.32 -29.72 -14.10
CA ASN A 94 3.56 -30.23 -15.46
C ASN A 94 5.05 -30.21 -15.81
#